data_AF-A0A7U7GEJ4-F1
#
_entry.id   AF-A0A7U7GEJ4-F1
#
_cell.length_a   1.000
_cell.length_b   1.000
_cell.length_c   1.000
_cell.angle_alpha   90.00
_cell.angle_beta   90.00
_cell.angle_gamma   90.00
#
_symmetry.space_group_name_H-M   'P 1'
#
loop_
_entity.id
_entity.type
_entity.pdbx_description
1 polymer ?
#
loop_
_entity_poly.entity_id
_entity_poly.type
_entity_poly.pdbx_seq_one_letter_code
_entity_poly.pdbx_strand_id
1 'polypeptide(L)'
;MSIITQTERIRGALWGMFVGDALAMPVHWYYNIAALQRDFGTIRDYQAPKDHHPSSIMALASTGKAGRGSQEGEVVGSVILKGKKHHWGPPNRHYHQGMRAGDNTLNLLCARVLIRTMNAMGRYDPATFLREYIAFMTVPDRHDDTYAESYHRDFFAHYARGLPPERCAGAEGHDTASIGGLVTLPPVIFAALREGDRAAADTAALMQLRLTHRSGKLEHYALALSELLVRLLQDPEARIGPLACAVAERLGFPATAVVGQIIRNHQSDLDVIGGLLSPACYIDQSFPAALYLAARYPDDFEAALVANTNVGGDNCHRGAVLGAMLGAALGLRAIPERWIQGLQAHAALEAEIETFIAGFAGTP
;
A
#
# COMPACT_ATOMS: atom_id res chain seq x y z
N MET A 1 -20.24 19.48 12.91
CA MET A 1 -19.07 19.17 12.04
C MET A 1 -19.46 19.51 10.61
N SER A 2 -18.59 20.15 9.83
CA SER A 2 -18.91 20.37 8.41
C SER A 2 -18.95 19.01 7.70
N ILE A 3 -19.93 18.82 6.83
CA ILE A 3 -20.03 17.61 6.00
C ILE A 3 -18.75 17.50 5.16
N ILE A 4 -18.10 16.32 5.17
CA ILE A 4 -16.93 16.04 4.34
C ILE A 4 -17.44 15.74 2.93
N THR A 5 -17.05 16.55 1.94
CA THR A 5 -17.46 16.37 0.55
C THR A 5 -16.76 15.16 -0.07
N GLN A 6 -17.31 14.58 -1.13
CA GLN A 6 -16.65 13.49 -1.86
C GLN A 6 -15.23 13.88 -2.31
N THR A 7 -15.04 15.13 -2.75
CA THR A 7 -13.73 15.67 -3.09
C THR A 7 -12.75 15.65 -1.92
N GLU A 8 -13.17 16.09 -0.73
CA GLU A 8 -12.31 16.04 0.47
C GLU A 8 -11.99 14.61 0.89
N ARG A 9 -12.92 13.66 0.69
CA ARG A 9 -12.69 12.24 0.96
C ARG A 9 -11.64 11.66 0.00
N ILE A 10 -11.77 11.90 -1.31
CA ILE A 10 -10.78 11.44 -2.30
C ILE A 10 -9.42 12.06 -2.01
N ARG A 11 -9.37 13.37 -1.73
CA ARG A 11 -8.13 14.06 -1.39
C ARG A 11 -7.46 13.48 -0.15
N GLY A 12 -8.24 13.28 0.91
CA GLY A 12 -7.77 12.64 2.15
C GLY A 12 -7.26 11.23 1.89
N ALA A 13 -7.95 10.42 1.09
CA ALA A 13 -7.53 9.08 0.76
C ALA A 13 -6.18 9.04 0.02
N LEU A 14 -6.01 9.89 -1.00
CA LEU A 14 -4.77 9.95 -1.78
C LEU A 14 -3.59 10.37 -0.89
N TRP A 15 -3.71 11.47 -0.16
CA TRP A 15 -2.67 11.88 0.79
C TRP A 15 -2.41 10.82 1.85
N GLY A 16 -3.47 10.20 2.36
CA GLY A 16 -3.36 9.18 3.40
C GLY A 16 -2.55 7.97 2.95
N MET A 17 -2.66 7.55 1.68
CA MET A 17 -1.82 6.51 1.11
C MET A 17 -0.33 6.86 1.18
N PHE A 18 0.02 8.07 0.72
CA PHE A 18 1.40 8.54 0.71
C PHE A 18 1.97 8.69 2.12
N VAL A 19 1.18 9.23 3.03
CA VAL A 19 1.58 9.39 4.42
C VAL A 19 1.79 8.05 5.13
N GLY A 20 0.87 7.10 4.95
CA GLY A 20 0.91 5.80 5.64
C GLY A 20 2.07 4.92 5.21
N ASP A 21 2.42 4.94 3.92
CA ASP A 21 3.59 4.24 3.41
C ASP A 21 4.91 4.86 3.92
N ALA A 22 5.06 6.19 3.80
CA ALA A 22 6.29 6.88 4.20
C ALA A 22 6.55 6.80 5.72
N LEU A 23 5.49 6.80 6.55
CA LEU A 23 5.62 6.67 8.00
C LEU A 23 6.14 5.29 8.40
N ALA A 24 5.70 4.26 7.67
CA ALA A 24 6.03 2.87 7.95
C ALA A 24 7.37 2.41 7.36
N MET A 25 7.83 3.05 6.28
CA MET A 25 9.06 2.73 5.54
C MET A 25 10.31 2.40 6.40
N PRO A 26 10.69 3.19 7.43
CA PRO A 26 11.90 2.90 8.21
C PRO A 26 11.89 1.57 8.96
N VAL A 27 10.71 0.98 9.17
CA VAL A 27 10.52 -0.26 9.93
C VAL A 27 9.82 -1.34 9.09
N HIS A 28 9.83 -1.19 7.77
CA HIS A 28 9.31 -2.21 6.87
C HIS A 28 10.00 -3.56 7.10
N TRP A 29 9.22 -4.60 7.30
CA TRP A 29 9.63 -5.98 7.59
C TRP A 29 10.31 -6.22 8.95
N TYR A 30 10.19 -5.30 9.90
CA TYR A 30 10.54 -5.58 11.28
C TYR A 30 9.50 -6.52 11.92
N TYR A 31 9.85 -7.80 12.04
CA TYR A 31 9.05 -8.78 12.78
C TYR A 31 9.43 -8.86 14.26
N ASN A 32 10.67 -8.51 14.59
CA ASN A 32 11.13 -8.43 15.97
C ASN A 32 10.84 -7.05 16.54
N ILE A 33 9.76 -6.93 17.29
CA ILE A 33 9.30 -5.66 17.87
C ILE A 33 10.25 -5.10 18.92
N ALA A 34 10.95 -5.96 19.68
CA ALA A 34 11.97 -5.50 20.62
C ALA A 34 13.14 -4.83 19.87
N ALA A 35 13.53 -5.38 18.71
CA ALA A 35 14.55 -4.76 17.88
C ALA A 35 14.06 -3.45 17.24
N LEU A 36 12.80 -3.41 16.77
CA LEU A 36 12.16 -2.17 16.29
C LEU A 36 12.24 -1.06 17.36
N GLN A 37 11.79 -1.36 18.58
CA GLN A 37 11.78 -0.38 19.67
C GLN A 37 13.19 0.04 20.11
N ARG A 38 14.17 -0.86 20.08
CA ARG A 38 15.57 -0.50 20.35
C ARG A 38 16.15 0.42 19.27
N ASP A 39 15.82 0.19 18.01
CA ASP A 39 16.46 0.88 16.89
C ASP A 39 15.81 2.25 16.60
N PHE A 40 14.51 2.40 16.90
CA PHE A 40 13.72 3.58 16.56
C PHE A 40 12.87 4.16 17.70
N GLY A 41 12.70 3.43 18.81
CA GLY A 41 11.68 3.74 19.80
C GLY A 41 10.27 3.60 19.22
N THR A 42 9.33 4.39 19.73
CA THR A 42 8.00 4.53 19.12
C THR A 42 8.05 5.55 18.00
N ILE A 43 7.84 5.09 16.76
CA ILE A 43 7.82 5.97 15.59
C ILE A 43 6.52 6.77 15.59
N ARG A 44 6.65 8.11 15.55
CA ARG A 44 5.54 9.07 15.45
C ARG A 44 5.65 10.04 14.28
N ASP A 45 6.80 10.06 13.63
CA ASP A 45 7.12 10.92 12.49
C ASP A 45 8.09 10.19 11.58
N TYR A 46 8.28 10.72 10.37
CA TYR A 46 9.17 10.13 9.38
C TYR A 46 10.59 9.99 9.90
N GLN A 47 11.18 8.83 9.62
CA GLN A 47 12.59 8.56 9.87
C GLN A 47 13.17 7.88 8.64
N ALA A 48 14.48 8.06 8.42
CA ALA A 48 15.21 7.26 7.45
C ALA A 48 15.39 5.83 8.00
N PRO A 49 15.40 4.80 7.14
CA PRO A 49 15.73 3.44 7.53
C PRO A 49 17.17 3.39 8.05
N LYS A 50 17.44 2.49 9.00
CA LYS A 50 18.82 2.19 9.39
C LYS A 50 19.50 1.37 8.30
N ASP A 51 20.82 1.45 8.22
CA ASP A 51 21.59 0.59 7.31
C ASP A 51 21.41 -0.90 7.67
N HIS A 52 21.36 -1.20 8.97
CA HIS A 52 21.17 -2.54 9.51
C HIS A 52 19.68 -2.83 9.80
N HIS A 53 19.22 -4.00 9.38
CA HIS A 53 17.88 -4.53 9.65
C HIS A 53 17.99 -5.95 10.25
N PRO A 54 17.50 -6.18 11.49
CA PRO A 54 17.73 -7.41 12.26
C PRO A 54 17.07 -8.65 11.64
N SER A 55 15.97 -8.49 10.90
CA SER A 55 15.19 -9.59 10.31
C SER A 55 15.18 -9.56 8.78
N SER A 56 16.17 -8.94 8.13
CA SER A 56 16.17 -8.84 6.67
C SER A 56 16.44 -10.20 6.05
N ILE A 57 15.53 -10.66 5.19
CA ILE A 57 15.67 -11.88 4.41
C ILE A 57 16.03 -11.60 2.95
N MET A 58 16.42 -10.36 2.62
CA MET A 58 16.73 -9.98 1.24
C MET A 58 17.85 -10.82 0.62
N ALA A 59 18.86 -11.21 1.41
CA ALA A 59 19.92 -12.14 1.01
C ALA A 59 19.43 -13.55 0.64
N LEU A 60 18.24 -13.93 1.11
CA LEU A 60 17.60 -15.21 0.81
C LEU A 60 16.62 -15.13 -0.37
N ALA A 61 16.27 -13.92 -0.82
CA ALA A 61 15.31 -13.70 -1.89
C ALA A 61 15.96 -13.88 -3.27
N SER A 62 15.28 -14.53 -4.21
CA SER A 62 15.83 -14.68 -5.56
C SER A 62 15.94 -13.32 -6.27
N THR A 63 17.07 -13.06 -6.93
CA THR A 63 17.22 -11.90 -7.82
C THR A 63 16.71 -12.17 -9.23
N GLY A 64 16.23 -13.38 -9.52
CA GLY A 64 15.76 -13.79 -10.86
C GLY A 64 14.26 -14.01 -10.97
N LYS A 65 13.53 -14.12 -9.85
CA LYS A 65 12.08 -14.40 -9.80
C LYS A 65 11.51 -14.13 -8.39
N ALA A 66 10.22 -14.39 -8.19
CA ALA A 66 9.56 -14.37 -6.88
C ALA A 66 10.16 -15.37 -5.88
N GLY A 67 9.90 -15.11 -4.59
CA GLY A 67 10.24 -16.01 -3.51
C GLY A 67 11.74 -16.09 -3.19
N ARG A 68 12.10 -17.13 -2.42
CA ARG A 68 13.49 -17.41 -2.02
C ARG A 68 14.28 -18.08 -3.15
N GLY A 69 15.58 -17.83 -3.22
CA GLY A 69 16.46 -18.46 -4.22
C GLY A 69 17.86 -17.87 -4.27
N SER A 70 18.57 -18.13 -5.37
CA SER A 70 19.94 -17.63 -5.56
C SER A 70 19.97 -16.16 -5.99
N GLN A 71 21.13 -15.53 -5.77
CA GLN A 71 21.48 -14.17 -6.21
C GLN A 71 22.09 -14.15 -7.63
N GLU A 72 22.04 -15.27 -8.36
CA GLU A 72 22.60 -15.39 -9.72
C GLU A 72 21.66 -14.80 -10.79
N GLY A 73 20.39 -14.61 -10.46
CA GLY A 73 19.42 -14.02 -11.38
C GLY A 73 19.69 -12.54 -11.65
N GLU A 74 19.27 -12.08 -12.83
CA GLU A 74 19.55 -10.74 -13.36
C GLU A 74 18.31 -9.83 -13.46
N VAL A 75 17.16 -10.30 -12.97
CA VAL A 75 15.96 -9.45 -12.93
C VAL A 75 16.24 -8.24 -12.04
N VAL A 76 16.68 -8.47 -10.81
CA VAL A 76 17.25 -7.41 -9.96
C VAL A 76 18.68 -7.14 -10.40
N GLY A 77 18.97 -5.89 -10.75
CA GLY A 77 20.30 -5.41 -11.12
C GLY A 77 20.45 -5.06 -12.59
N SER A 78 19.88 -5.87 -13.49
CA SER A 78 20.00 -5.68 -14.93
C SER A 78 18.68 -5.32 -15.61
N VAL A 79 17.55 -5.91 -15.18
CA VAL A 79 16.22 -5.59 -15.76
C VAL A 79 15.56 -4.44 -15.00
N ILE A 80 15.39 -4.62 -13.68
CA ILE A 80 14.87 -3.62 -12.73
C ILE A 80 15.89 -3.35 -11.64
N LEU A 81 15.69 -2.28 -10.85
CA LEU A 81 16.62 -1.90 -9.77
C LEU A 81 18.07 -1.80 -10.27
N LYS A 82 18.25 -1.18 -11.45
CA LYS A 82 19.52 -1.18 -12.17
C LYS A 82 20.66 -0.63 -11.30
N GLY A 83 21.76 -1.37 -11.20
CA GLY A 83 22.90 -1.02 -10.35
C GLY A 83 22.76 -1.32 -8.85
N LYS A 84 21.57 -1.75 -8.38
CA LYS A 84 21.28 -1.91 -6.94
C LYS A 84 21.40 -3.35 -6.42
N LYS A 85 21.73 -4.33 -7.29
CA LYS A 85 21.86 -5.76 -6.92
C LYS A 85 22.83 -6.01 -5.76
N HIS A 86 23.88 -5.20 -5.66
CA HIS A 86 24.88 -5.30 -4.58
C HIS A 86 24.29 -5.04 -3.18
N HIS A 87 23.08 -4.48 -3.07
CA HIS A 87 22.33 -4.39 -1.81
C HIS A 87 21.64 -5.69 -1.40
N TRP A 88 21.40 -6.64 -2.30
CA TRP A 88 20.57 -7.80 -1.99
C TRP A 88 21.32 -8.92 -1.27
N GLY A 89 22.58 -9.17 -1.64
CA GLY A 89 23.39 -10.26 -1.08
C GLY A 89 23.81 -10.12 0.39
N PRO A 90 24.20 -8.93 0.89
CA PRO A 90 24.67 -8.80 2.27
C PRO A 90 23.57 -9.12 3.30
N PRO A 91 23.88 -9.88 4.37
CA PRO A 91 22.93 -10.15 5.43
C PRO A 91 22.60 -8.87 6.20
N ASN A 92 21.41 -8.84 6.81
CA ASN A 92 20.95 -7.74 7.65
C ASN A 92 20.99 -6.35 7.01
N ARG A 93 21.04 -6.27 5.68
CA ARG A 93 20.87 -5.01 4.97
C ARG A 93 19.38 -4.66 4.93
N HIS A 94 19.02 -3.45 5.33
CA HIS A 94 17.65 -2.96 5.23
C HIS A 94 17.15 -3.01 3.79
N TYR A 95 15.86 -3.28 3.59
CA TYR A 95 15.22 -3.40 2.27
C TYR A 95 15.31 -2.10 1.46
N HIS A 96 15.19 -0.98 2.15
CA HIS A 96 15.13 0.38 1.61
C HIS A 96 16.44 1.17 1.80
N GLN A 97 17.60 0.62 1.41
CA GLN A 97 18.90 1.28 1.60
C GLN A 97 18.94 2.67 0.95
N GLY A 98 19.42 3.66 1.70
CA GLY A 98 19.65 5.01 1.21
C GLY A 98 18.41 5.88 1.02
N MET A 99 17.20 5.36 1.26
CA MET A 99 15.98 6.17 1.30
C MET A 99 16.02 7.15 2.49
N ARG A 100 15.31 8.27 2.36
CA ARG A 100 15.25 9.36 3.34
C ARG A 100 13.93 9.33 4.10
N ALA A 101 13.90 10.03 5.23
CA ALA A 101 12.66 10.30 5.93
C ALA A 101 11.65 10.97 4.97
N GLY A 102 10.44 10.40 4.88
CA GLY A 102 9.38 10.91 4.00
C GLY A 102 9.41 10.37 2.57
N ASP A 103 10.35 9.47 2.23
CA ASP A 103 10.30 8.75 0.94
C ASP A 103 9.22 7.67 0.94
N ASN A 104 8.63 7.46 -0.24
CA ASN A 104 7.66 6.39 -0.48
C ASN A 104 8.30 5.15 -1.11
N THR A 105 7.81 3.98 -0.75
CA THR A 105 8.28 2.68 -1.23
C THR A 105 7.78 2.36 -2.64
N LEU A 106 8.45 1.40 -3.28
CA LEU A 106 8.26 1.10 -4.71
C LEU A 106 6.81 0.87 -5.15
N ASN A 107 6.00 0.14 -4.38
CA ASN A 107 4.61 -0.14 -4.75
C ASN A 107 3.78 1.14 -4.82
N LEU A 108 3.97 2.03 -3.85
CA LEU A 108 3.27 3.30 -3.83
C LEU A 108 3.80 4.26 -4.91
N LEU A 109 5.09 4.20 -5.24
CA LEU A 109 5.62 4.89 -6.41
C LEU A 109 4.98 4.38 -7.72
N CYS A 110 4.65 3.09 -7.82
CA CYS A 110 3.87 2.56 -8.94
C CYS A 110 2.42 3.09 -8.94
N ALA A 111 1.78 3.25 -7.77
CA ALA A 111 0.49 3.93 -7.67
C ALA A 111 0.56 5.40 -8.10
N ARG A 112 1.68 6.08 -7.82
CA ARG A 112 1.95 7.43 -8.31
C ARG A 112 2.12 7.50 -9.83
N VAL A 113 2.79 6.51 -10.44
CA VAL A 113 2.85 6.36 -11.91
C VAL A 113 1.43 6.25 -12.47
N LEU A 114 0.59 5.41 -11.90
CA LEU A 114 -0.82 5.29 -12.29
C LEU A 114 -1.55 6.64 -12.22
N ILE A 115 -1.48 7.37 -11.10
CA ILE A 115 -2.10 8.71 -10.96
C ILE A 115 -1.64 9.64 -12.09
N ARG A 116 -0.33 9.69 -12.37
CA ARG A 116 0.22 10.52 -13.45
C ARG A 116 -0.32 10.12 -14.83
N THR A 117 -0.43 8.83 -15.11
CA THR A 117 -1.02 8.37 -16.38
C THR A 117 -2.49 8.77 -16.50
N MET A 118 -3.26 8.68 -15.43
CA MET A 118 -4.67 9.08 -15.42
C MET A 118 -4.83 10.59 -15.60
N ASN A 119 -3.99 11.38 -14.93
CA ASN A 119 -3.96 12.84 -15.10
C ASN A 119 -3.62 13.24 -16.54
N ALA A 120 -2.65 12.59 -17.17
CA ALA A 120 -2.25 12.89 -18.54
C ALA A 120 -3.33 12.51 -19.57
N MET A 121 -4.08 11.42 -19.32
CA MET A 121 -5.08 10.89 -20.23
C MET A 121 -6.50 11.41 -19.98
N GLY A 122 -6.77 11.98 -18.80
CA GLY A 122 -8.11 12.36 -18.34
C GLY A 122 -9.06 11.17 -18.11
N ARG A 123 -8.53 9.95 -18.10
CA ARG A 123 -9.28 8.69 -17.89
C ARG A 123 -8.37 7.58 -17.36
N TYR A 124 -8.96 6.52 -16.82
CA TYR A 124 -8.24 5.28 -16.53
C TYR A 124 -7.95 4.50 -17.83
N ASP A 125 -6.68 4.16 -18.07
CA ASP A 125 -6.25 3.38 -19.24
C ASP A 125 -5.21 2.32 -18.83
N PRO A 126 -5.60 1.03 -18.70
CA PRO A 126 -4.72 -0.02 -18.18
C PRO A 126 -3.51 -0.29 -19.08
N ALA A 127 -3.65 -0.15 -20.40
CA ALA A 127 -2.56 -0.35 -21.34
C ALA A 127 -1.48 0.73 -21.19
N THR A 128 -1.87 1.98 -20.96
CA THR A 128 -0.94 3.08 -20.71
C THR A 128 -0.25 2.93 -19.37
N PHE A 129 -0.98 2.61 -18.30
CA PHE A 129 -0.34 2.29 -17.03
C PHE A 129 0.69 1.16 -17.16
N LEU A 130 0.34 0.06 -17.84
CA LEU A 130 1.24 -1.08 -18.00
C LEU A 130 2.55 -0.71 -18.73
N ARG A 131 2.46 0.11 -19.79
CA ARG A 131 3.65 0.63 -20.48
C ARG A 131 4.50 1.52 -19.58
N GLU A 132 3.89 2.46 -18.86
CA GLU A 132 4.59 3.40 -17.99
C GLU A 132 5.18 2.71 -16.75
N TYR A 133 4.51 1.68 -16.21
CA TYR A 133 5.04 0.82 -15.16
C TYR A 133 6.30 0.09 -15.64
N ILE A 134 6.29 -0.50 -16.84
CA ILE A 134 7.50 -1.12 -17.42
C ILE A 134 8.62 -0.10 -17.58
N ALA A 135 8.32 1.07 -18.14
CA ALA A 135 9.30 2.13 -18.33
C ALA A 135 9.87 2.60 -16.98
N PHE A 136 9.03 2.82 -15.99
CA PHE A 136 9.42 3.25 -14.64
C PHE A 136 10.35 2.25 -13.96
N MET A 137 10.07 0.96 -14.11
CA MET A 137 10.85 -0.10 -13.45
C MET A 137 12.16 -0.43 -14.18
N THR A 138 12.23 -0.22 -15.50
CA THR A 138 13.37 -0.64 -16.34
C THR A 138 14.30 0.50 -16.76
N VAL A 139 13.85 1.76 -16.75
CA VAL A 139 14.73 2.91 -16.98
C VAL A 139 15.53 3.17 -15.70
N PRO A 140 16.88 3.29 -15.78
CA PRO A 140 17.70 3.61 -14.61
C PRO A 140 17.25 4.89 -13.89
N ASP A 141 17.54 4.97 -12.59
CA ASP A 141 17.46 6.19 -11.79
C ASP A 141 16.09 6.89 -11.77
N ARG A 142 15.00 6.12 -11.94
CA ARG A 142 13.62 6.61 -11.81
C ARG A 142 13.11 6.65 -10.38
N HIS A 143 13.74 5.92 -9.46
CA HIS A 143 13.41 5.87 -8.04
C HIS A 143 14.61 5.39 -7.22
N ASP A 144 14.61 5.70 -5.92
CA ASP A 144 15.73 5.41 -5.01
C ASP A 144 15.58 4.08 -4.26
N ASP A 145 14.38 3.49 -4.20
CA ASP A 145 14.17 2.20 -3.51
C ASP A 145 15.08 1.08 -4.03
N THR A 146 15.58 0.25 -3.11
CA THR A 146 16.44 -0.90 -3.37
C THR A 146 15.70 -2.22 -3.26
N TYR A 147 14.44 -2.23 -2.84
CA TYR A 147 13.62 -3.42 -2.72
C TYR A 147 12.48 -3.44 -3.74
N ALA A 148 12.22 -4.61 -4.29
CA ALA A 148 11.06 -4.89 -5.12
C ALA A 148 10.48 -6.22 -4.64
N GLU A 149 9.20 -6.22 -4.26
CA GLU A 149 8.56 -7.44 -3.76
C GLU A 149 8.42 -8.53 -4.84
N SER A 150 7.95 -9.71 -4.42
CA SER A 150 7.94 -10.90 -5.26
C SER A 150 7.16 -10.73 -6.57
N TYR A 151 6.00 -10.08 -6.59
CA TYR A 151 5.21 -9.94 -7.83
C TYR A 151 5.94 -9.09 -8.88
N HIS A 152 6.69 -8.06 -8.48
CA HIS A 152 7.50 -7.26 -9.40
C HIS A 152 8.57 -8.15 -10.04
N ARG A 153 9.29 -8.94 -9.23
CA ARG A 153 10.35 -9.83 -9.73
C ARG A 153 9.80 -10.89 -10.67
N ASP A 154 8.64 -11.47 -10.36
CA ASP A 154 7.99 -12.44 -11.25
C ASP A 154 7.52 -11.81 -12.56
N PHE A 155 6.90 -10.63 -12.48
CA PHE A 155 6.50 -9.87 -13.66
C PHE A 155 7.70 -9.66 -14.60
N PHE A 156 8.81 -9.15 -14.07
CA PHE A 156 9.98 -8.85 -14.89
C PHE A 156 10.79 -10.09 -15.28
N ALA A 157 10.68 -11.20 -14.54
CA ALA A 157 11.21 -12.50 -14.97
C ALA A 157 10.48 -13.03 -16.21
N HIS A 158 9.16 -12.84 -16.30
CA HIS A 158 8.39 -13.18 -17.51
C HIS A 158 8.67 -12.20 -18.65
N TYR A 159 8.73 -10.90 -18.35
CA TYR A 159 9.03 -9.87 -19.34
C TYR A 159 10.40 -10.08 -19.98
N ALA A 160 11.43 -10.37 -19.18
CA ALA A 160 12.79 -10.66 -19.67
C ALA A 160 12.86 -11.93 -20.53
N ARG A 161 11.90 -12.85 -20.40
CA ARG A 161 11.74 -14.04 -21.25
C ARG A 161 10.98 -13.77 -22.55
N GLY A 162 10.57 -12.52 -22.80
CA GLY A 162 9.88 -12.10 -24.02
C GLY A 162 8.37 -12.33 -24.02
N LEU A 163 7.75 -12.58 -22.85
CA LEU A 163 6.29 -12.64 -22.77
C LEU A 163 5.70 -11.25 -23.03
N PRO A 164 4.52 -11.16 -23.69
CA PRO A 164 3.78 -9.91 -23.79
C PRO A 164 3.48 -9.34 -22.39
N PRO A 165 3.56 -8.01 -22.18
CA PRO A 165 3.30 -7.36 -20.90
C PRO A 165 2.04 -7.84 -20.17
N GLU A 166 0.93 -8.02 -20.90
CA GLU A 166 -0.39 -8.42 -20.38
C GLU A 166 -0.40 -9.86 -19.84
N ARG A 167 0.67 -10.62 -20.14
CA ARG A 167 0.89 -12.00 -19.71
C ARG A 167 2.02 -12.15 -18.71
N CYS A 168 2.61 -11.05 -18.23
CA CYS A 168 3.76 -11.09 -17.33
C CYS A 168 3.37 -11.27 -15.86
N ALA A 169 2.16 -10.90 -15.45
CA ALA A 169 1.70 -11.10 -14.07
C ALA A 169 1.96 -12.53 -13.57
N GLY A 170 2.55 -12.64 -12.38
CA GLY A 170 2.89 -13.91 -11.75
C GLY A 170 1.67 -14.80 -11.52
N ALA A 171 1.88 -16.12 -11.44
CA ALA A 171 0.82 -17.05 -11.10
C ALA A 171 0.38 -16.88 -9.63
N GLU A 172 -0.78 -17.42 -9.29
CA GLU A 172 -1.27 -17.39 -7.91
C GLU A 172 -0.33 -18.15 -6.97
N GLY A 173 -0.02 -17.54 -5.83
CA GLY A 173 0.83 -18.11 -4.80
C GLY A 173 0.91 -17.21 -3.57
N HIS A 174 1.66 -17.65 -2.57
CA HIS A 174 1.89 -16.89 -1.33
C HIS A 174 2.53 -15.52 -1.58
N ASP A 175 3.30 -15.40 -2.65
CA ASP A 175 3.98 -14.18 -3.11
C ASP A 175 3.05 -13.20 -3.87
N THR A 176 1.90 -13.68 -4.34
CA THR A 176 0.98 -12.91 -5.21
C THR A 176 -0.28 -12.51 -4.46
N ALA A 177 -0.77 -13.31 -3.51
CA ALA A 177 -1.92 -12.95 -2.67
C ALA A 177 -1.48 -12.11 -1.46
N SER A 178 -0.92 -10.92 -1.72
CA SER A 178 -0.41 -9.98 -0.72
C SER A 178 -1.22 -8.67 -0.69
N ILE A 179 -1.16 -7.93 0.42
CA ILE A 179 -1.76 -6.59 0.52
C ILE A 179 -1.12 -5.57 -0.43
N GLY A 180 0.12 -5.81 -0.89
CA GLY A 180 0.81 -4.98 -1.86
C GLY A 180 0.01 -4.76 -3.14
N GLY A 181 -0.75 -5.77 -3.58
CA GLY A 181 -1.63 -5.66 -4.76
C GLY A 181 -2.86 -4.77 -4.58
N LEU A 182 -3.19 -4.36 -3.34
CA LEU A 182 -4.27 -3.41 -3.09
C LEU A 182 -3.83 -1.95 -3.23
N VAL A 183 -2.52 -1.66 -3.19
CA VAL A 183 -1.97 -0.29 -3.09
C VAL A 183 -2.34 0.59 -4.29
N THR A 184 -2.43 0.02 -5.50
CA THR A 184 -2.76 0.81 -6.71
C THR A 184 -4.27 0.98 -6.94
N LEU A 185 -5.12 0.34 -6.14
CA LEU A 185 -6.56 0.29 -6.43
C LEU A 185 -7.34 1.56 -6.08
N PRO A 186 -7.07 2.29 -4.98
CA PRO A 186 -7.89 3.44 -4.62
C PRO A 186 -8.04 4.51 -5.72
N PRO A 187 -6.97 4.96 -6.42
CA PRO A 187 -7.12 5.91 -7.52
C PRO A 187 -8.03 5.40 -8.65
N VAL A 188 -7.93 4.12 -9.02
CA VAL A 188 -8.78 3.52 -10.06
C VAL A 188 -10.24 3.47 -9.63
N ILE A 189 -10.50 3.06 -8.39
CA ILE A 189 -11.85 3.02 -7.81
C ILE A 189 -12.49 4.40 -7.87
N PHE A 190 -11.77 5.45 -7.47
CA PHE A 190 -12.29 6.82 -7.46
C PHE A 190 -12.61 7.34 -8.86
N ALA A 191 -11.71 7.12 -9.82
CA ALA A 191 -11.94 7.57 -11.20
C ALA A 191 -13.09 6.82 -11.87
N ALA A 192 -13.17 5.50 -11.69
CA ALA A 192 -14.24 4.69 -12.27
C ALA A 192 -15.61 4.99 -11.64
N LEU A 193 -15.65 5.33 -10.35
CA LEU A 193 -16.88 5.73 -9.67
C LEU A 193 -17.46 7.04 -10.22
N ARG A 194 -16.62 7.95 -10.74
CA ARG A 194 -17.11 9.15 -11.43
C ARG A 194 -17.89 8.81 -12.70
N GLU A 195 -17.44 7.80 -13.41
CA GLU A 195 -17.97 7.40 -14.72
C GLU A 195 -19.17 6.43 -14.62
N GLY A 196 -19.46 5.90 -13.43
CA GLY A 196 -20.49 4.89 -13.26
C GLY A 196 -20.84 4.58 -11.80
N ASP A 197 -21.19 3.32 -11.56
CA ASP A 197 -21.60 2.84 -10.24
C ASP A 197 -20.51 1.97 -9.60
N ARG A 198 -20.87 1.28 -8.50
CA ARG A 198 -19.98 0.33 -7.84
C ARG A 198 -19.46 -0.76 -8.80
N ALA A 199 -20.29 -1.26 -9.73
CA ALA A 199 -19.88 -2.33 -10.63
C ALA A 199 -18.80 -1.86 -11.61
N ALA A 200 -18.85 -0.59 -12.04
CA ALA A 200 -17.77 0.03 -12.82
C ALA A 200 -16.46 0.10 -12.01
N ALA A 201 -16.54 0.55 -10.74
CA ALA A 201 -15.38 0.59 -9.84
C ALA A 201 -14.76 -0.80 -9.61
N ASP A 202 -15.59 -1.81 -9.34
CA ASP A 202 -15.17 -3.20 -9.15
C ASP A 202 -14.49 -3.75 -10.41
N THR A 203 -15.07 -3.49 -11.59
CA THR A 203 -14.50 -3.92 -12.88
C THR A 203 -13.13 -3.28 -13.13
N ALA A 204 -13.01 -1.97 -12.90
CA ALA A 204 -11.76 -1.24 -13.11
C ALA A 204 -10.68 -1.68 -12.10
N ALA A 205 -11.03 -1.88 -10.84
CA ALA A 205 -10.13 -2.37 -9.80
C ALA A 205 -9.58 -3.77 -10.12
N LEU A 206 -10.45 -4.71 -10.55
CA LEU A 206 -10.03 -6.04 -10.96
C LEU A 206 -9.16 -6.00 -12.23
N MET A 207 -9.48 -5.13 -13.19
CA MET A 207 -8.65 -4.93 -14.38
C MET A 207 -7.24 -4.47 -13.99
N GLN A 208 -7.14 -3.46 -13.11
CA GLN A 208 -5.86 -2.92 -12.63
C GLN A 208 -5.06 -4.00 -11.91
N LEU A 209 -5.70 -4.73 -11.00
CA LEU A 209 -5.06 -5.78 -10.21
C LEU A 209 -4.44 -6.85 -11.10
N ARG A 210 -5.17 -7.31 -12.13
CA ARG A 210 -4.76 -8.39 -13.04
C ARG A 210 -3.54 -8.07 -13.90
N LEU A 211 -3.17 -6.79 -14.03
CA LEU A 211 -1.97 -6.37 -14.75
C LEU A 211 -0.69 -6.89 -14.09
N THR A 212 -0.69 -7.05 -12.76
CA THR A 212 0.48 -7.47 -11.98
C THR A 212 0.21 -8.70 -11.10
N HIS A 213 -1.03 -8.97 -10.73
CA HIS A 213 -1.43 -10.04 -9.83
C HIS A 213 -2.52 -10.93 -10.45
N ARG A 214 -2.26 -12.23 -10.60
CA ARG A 214 -3.29 -13.22 -10.95
C ARG A 214 -3.58 -14.06 -9.71
N SER A 215 -4.58 -13.66 -8.92
CA SER A 215 -5.00 -14.43 -7.74
C SER A 215 -6.49 -14.23 -7.48
N GLY A 216 -7.25 -15.32 -7.53
CA GLY A 216 -8.67 -15.30 -7.19
C GLY A 216 -8.90 -14.94 -5.72
N LYS A 217 -7.98 -15.38 -4.84
CA LYS A 217 -7.98 -14.96 -3.43
C LYS A 217 -7.86 -13.45 -3.33
N LEU A 218 -6.88 -12.82 -3.96
CA LEU A 218 -6.67 -11.37 -3.86
C LEU A 218 -7.82 -10.55 -4.47
N GLU A 219 -8.43 -11.02 -5.56
CA GLU A 219 -9.61 -10.39 -6.15
C GLU A 219 -10.78 -10.25 -5.14
N HIS A 220 -10.99 -11.26 -4.29
CA HIS A 220 -12.02 -11.19 -3.25
C HIS A 220 -11.80 -10.02 -2.27
N TYR A 221 -10.55 -9.77 -1.89
CA TYR A 221 -10.19 -8.68 -0.98
C TYR A 221 -10.17 -7.32 -1.69
N ALA A 222 -9.81 -7.28 -2.97
CA ALA A 222 -9.90 -6.08 -3.79
C ALA A 222 -11.34 -5.56 -3.91
N LEU A 223 -12.31 -6.47 -4.11
CA LEU A 223 -13.73 -6.12 -4.13
C LEU A 223 -14.24 -5.67 -2.75
N ALA A 224 -13.69 -6.20 -1.66
CA ALA A 224 -14.00 -5.74 -0.31
C ALA A 224 -13.47 -4.33 -0.03
N LEU A 225 -12.26 -3.99 -0.50
CA LEU A 225 -11.72 -2.63 -0.44
C LEU A 225 -12.55 -1.67 -1.29
N SER A 226 -12.91 -2.06 -2.52
CA SER A 226 -13.76 -1.27 -3.41
C SER A 226 -15.12 -0.96 -2.78
N GLU A 227 -15.80 -1.97 -2.22
CA GLU A 227 -17.05 -1.79 -1.48
C GLU A 227 -16.94 -0.74 -0.37
N LEU A 228 -15.89 -0.86 0.46
CA LEU A 228 -15.65 0.03 1.58
C LEU A 228 -15.43 1.47 1.10
N LEU A 229 -14.53 1.67 0.13
CA LEU A 229 -14.19 2.99 -0.38
C LEU A 229 -15.38 3.64 -1.10
N VAL A 230 -16.10 2.89 -1.95
CA VAL A 230 -17.31 3.39 -2.62
C VAL A 230 -18.36 3.80 -1.60
N ARG A 231 -18.57 3.01 -0.53
CA ARG A 231 -19.53 3.37 0.52
C ARG A 231 -19.13 4.64 1.25
N LEU A 232 -17.86 4.82 1.59
CA LEU A 232 -17.38 6.05 2.21
C LEU A 232 -17.58 7.27 1.32
N LEU A 233 -17.46 7.12 0.00
CA LEU A 233 -17.62 8.23 -0.96
C LEU A 233 -19.08 8.60 -1.26
N GLN A 234 -19.99 7.63 -1.28
CA GLN A 234 -21.37 7.84 -1.69
C GLN A 234 -22.33 8.09 -0.53
N ASP A 235 -22.03 7.56 0.66
CA ASP A 235 -22.89 7.70 1.83
C ASP A 235 -22.28 8.73 2.81
N PRO A 236 -22.84 9.95 2.93
CA PRO A 236 -22.31 10.98 3.82
C PRO A 236 -22.36 10.57 5.31
N GLU A 237 -23.23 9.62 5.67
CA GLU A 237 -23.34 9.09 7.02
C GLU A 237 -22.48 7.84 7.25
N ALA A 238 -21.76 7.36 6.23
CA ALA A 238 -20.81 6.27 6.42
C ALA A 238 -19.78 6.60 7.51
N ARG A 239 -19.56 5.64 8.39
CA ARG A 239 -18.54 5.68 9.46
C ARG A 239 -17.62 4.50 9.27
N ILE A 240 -16.31 4.76 9.29
CA ILE A 240 -15.29 3.74 9.01
C ILE A 240 -15.32 2.61 10.04
N GLY A 241 -15.59 2.90 11.32
CA GLY A 241 -15.60 1.89 12.38
C GLY A 241 -16.55 0.72 12.11
N PRO A 242 -17.87 0.94 12.07
CA PRO A 242 -18.84 -0.11 11.76
C PRO A 242 -18.63 -0.75 10.38
N LEU A 243 -18.25 0.04 9.38
CA LEU A 243 -18.01 -0.47 8.03
C LEU A 243 -16.81 -1.41 7.97
N ALA A 244 -15.70 -1.05 8.60
CA ALA A 244 -14.50 -1.88 8.67
C ALA A 244 -14.77 -3.17 9.45
N CYS A 245 -15.53 -3.11 10.56
CA CYS A 245 -15.97 -4.30 11.28
C CYS A 245 -16.79 -5.24 10.39
N ALA A 246 -17.82 -4.72 9.71
CA ALA A 246 -18.69 -5.52 8.86
C ALA A 246 -17.93 -6.19 7.70
N VAL A 247 -17.01 -5.46 7.06
CA VAL A 247 -16.16 -6.00 5.99
C VAL A 247 -15.22 -7.08 6.54
N ALA A 248 -14.57 -6.86 7.68
CA ALA A 248 -13.69 -7.85 8.29
C ALA A 248 -14.42 -9.13 8.70
N GLU A 249 -15.63 -9.02 9.25
CA GLU A 249 -16.46 -10.17 9.63
C GLU A 249 -16.85 -11.01 8.41
N ARG A 250 -17.21 -10.37 7.31
CA ARG A 250 -17.48 -11.06 6.03
C ARG A 250 -16.24 -11.77 5.47
N LEU A 251 -15.05 -11.27 5.77
CA LEU A 251 -13.77 -11.89 5.43
C LEU A 251 -13.32 -12.95 6.45
N GLY A 252 -14.12 -13.21 7.49
CA GLY A 252 -13.87 -14.26 8.48
C GLY A 252 -13.10 -13.80 9.72
N PHE A 253 -12.88 -12.50 9.92
CA PHE A 253 -12.25 -11.96 11.13
C PHE A 253 -13.27 -11.27 12.04
N PRO A 254 -13.45 -11.68 13.31
CA PRO A 254 -14.51 -11.17 14.19
C PRO A 254 -14.16 -9.79 14.79
N ALA A 255 -14.01 -8.78 13.94
CA ALA A 255 -13.49 -7.47 14.29
C ALA A 255 -14.29 -6.77 15.39
N THR A 256 -15.63 -6.83 15.39
CA THR A 256 -16.44 -6.17 16.43
C THR A 256 -16.13 -6.71 17.82
N ALA A 257 -16.05 -8.05 17.94
CA ALA A 257 -15.76 -8.71 19.20
C ALA A 257 -14.32 -8.40 19.67
N VAL A 258 -13.36 -8.47 18.75
CA VAL A 258 -11.94 -8.21 19.03
C VAL A 258 -11.73 -6.75 19.46
N VAL A 259 -12.21 -5.77 18.69
CA VAL A 259 -12.09 -4.34 19.04
C VAL A 259 -12.73 -4.07 20.39
N GLY A 260 -13.94 -4.59 20.63
CA GLY A 260 -14.61 -4.44 21.91
C GLY A 260 -13.83 -5.04 23.08
N GLN A 261 -13.22 -6.21 22.90
CA GLN A 261 -12.37 -6.84 23.92
C GLN A 261 -11.11 -6.01 24.20
N ILE A 262 -10.41 -5.59 23.15
CA ILE A 262 -9.15 -4.86 23.27
C ILE A 262 -9.35 -3.52 23.98
N ILE A 263 -10.43 -2.79 23.65
CA ILE A 263 -10.78 -1.53 24.31
C ILE A 263 -11.10 -1.77 25.79
N ARG A 264 -11.97 -2.75 26.11
CA ARG A 264 -12.36 -3.04 27.49
C ARG A 264 -11.18 -3.45 28.38
N ASN A 265 -10.22 -4.17 27.81
CA ASN A 265 -9.08 -4.73 28.54
C ASN A 265 -7.82 -3.86 28.45
N HIS A 266 -7.88 -2.70 27.77
CA HIS A 266 -6.72 -1.84 27.51
C HIS A 266 -5.52 -2.58 26.89
N GLN A 267 -5.80 -3.49 25.96
CA GLN A 267 -4.80 -4.35 25.32
C GLN A 267 -4.04 -3.62 24.19
N SER A 268 -2.86 -4.13 23.86
CA SER A 268 -1.99 -3.58 22.81
C SER A 268 -2.46 -4.00 21.42
N ASP A 269 -2.14 -3.21 20.38
CA ASP A 269 -2.33 -3.66 18.99
C ASP A 269 -1.50 -4.91 18.68
N LEU A 270 -0.39 -5.11 19.39
CA LEU A 270 0.46 -6.30 19.27
C LEU A 270 -0.24 -7.60 19.71
N ASP A 271 -1.24 -7.50 20.58
CA ASP A 271 -2.05 -8.66 20.99
C ASP A 271 -2.94 -9.14 19.83
N VAL A 272 -3.25 -8.24 18.88
CA VAL A 272 -4.01 -8.57 17.67
C VAL A 272 -3.07 -8.84 16.51
N ILE A 273 -2.20 -7.89 16.16
CA ILE A 273 -1.25 -8.00 15.05
C ILE A 273 0.09 -8.50 15.60
N GLY A 274 0.38 -9.78 15.37
CA GLY A 274 1.45 -10.54 16.02
C GLY A 274 0.91 -11.66 16.92
N GLY A 275 -0.29 -11.48 17.49
CA GLY A 275 -1.00 -12.47 18.29
C GLY A 275 -2.06 -13.25 17.52
N LEU A 276 -3.12 -12.57 17.07
CA LEU A 276 -4.27 -13.16 16.37
C LEU A 276 -4.11 -13.18 14.85
N LEU A 277 -3.52 -12.13 14.29
CA LEU A 277 -3.27 -11.90 12.88
C LEU A 277 -1.77 -11.79 12.66
N SER A 278 -1.28 -12.37 11.56
CA SER A 278 0.13 -12.20 11.19
C SER A 278 0.41 -10.75 10.75
N PRO A 279 1.55 -10.14 11.15
CA PRO A 279 1.98 -8.84 10.63
C PRO A 279 2.54 -8.92 9.19
N ALA A 280 2.68 -10.14 8.64
CA ALA A 280 3.20 -10.38 7.29
C ALA A 280 2.23 -9.94 6.17
N CYS A 281 2.67 -10.03 4.93
CA CYS A 281 1.97 -9.50 3.76
C CYS A 281 0.72 -10.27 3.32
N TYR A 282 0.46 -11.48 3.84
CA TYR A 282 -0.61 -12.36 3.38
C TYR A 282 -1.96 -11.64 3.42
N ILE A 283 -2.69 -11.64 2.30
CA ILE A 283 -3.89 -10.81 2.16
C ILE A 283 -4.98 -11.13 3.19
N ASP A 284 -5.15 -12.40 3.55
CA ASP A 284 -6.09 -12.90 4.56
C ASP A 284 -5.67 -12.62 6.00
N GLN A 285 -4.53 -11.99 6.21
CA GLN A 285 -4.04 -11.55 7.50
C GLN A 285 -3.91 -10.02 7.53
N SER A 286 -3.24 -9.46 6.53
CA SER A 286 -2.87 -8.05 6.48
C SER A 286 -4.05 -7.12 6.20
N PHE A 287 -5.01 -7.51 5.33
CA PHE A 287 -6.19 -6.67 5.11
C PHE A 287 -7.15 -6.69 6.31
N PRO A 288 -7.47 -7.84 6.94
CA PRO A 288 -8.15 -7.86 8.23
C PRO A 288 -7.44 -7.03 9.31
N ALA A 289 -6.09 -7.01 9.35
CA ALA A 289 -5.33 -6.17 10.25
C ALA A 289 -5.53 -4.66 9.96
N ALA A 290 -5.55 -4.26 8.69
CA ALA A 290 -5.87 -2.88 8.30
C ALA A 290 -7.30 -2.49 8.73
N LEU A 291 -8.29 -3.37 8.50
CA LEU A 291 -9.68 -3.15 8.89
C LEU A 291 -9.82 -3.06 10.42
N TYR A 292 -9.12 -3.91 11.17
CA TYR A 292 -9.05 -3.84 12.62
C TYR A 292 -8.54 -2.48 13.11
N LEU A 293 -7.43 -1.98 12.55
CA LEU A 293 -6.87 -0.69 12.93
C LEU A 293 -7.83 0.45 12.59
N ALA A 294 -8.47 0.40 11.40
CA ALA A 294 -9.48 1.38 11.01
C ALA A 294 -10.71 1.34 11.95
N ALA A 295 -11.08 0.16 12.44
CA ALA A 295 -12.19 -0.02 13.38
C ALA A 295 -11.85 0.41 14.81
N ARG A 296 -10.60 0.22 15.24
CA ARG A 296 -10.10 0.59 16.56
C ARG A 296 -9.88 2.10 16.70
N TYR A 297 -9.45 2.76 15.62
CA TYR A 297 -9.12 4.18 15.57
C TYR A 297 -10.00 4.93 14.55
N PRO A 298 -11.34 4.85 14.67
CA PRO A 298 -12.23 5.31 13.59
C PRO A 298 -12.20 6.81 13.37
N ASP A 299 -11.82 7.58 14.39
CA ASP A 299 -11.82 9.05 14.39
C ASP A 299 -10.41 9.65 14.57
N ASP A 300 -9.37 8.82 14.58
CA ASP A 300 -7.99 9.25 14.87
C ASP A 300 -7.01 8.68 13.83
N PHE A 301 -6.82 9.45 12.75
CA PHE A 301 -5.93 9.11 11.65
C PHE A 301 -4.48 8.92 12.11
N GLU A 302 -3.99 9.81 12.97
CA GLU A 302 -2.62 9.78 13.45
C GLU A 302 -2.37 8.55 14.32
N ALA A 303 -3.23 8.28 15.30
CA ALA A 303 -3.08 7.12 16.18
C ALA A 303 -3.10 5.80 15.39
N ALA A 304 -3.98 5.67 14.38
CA ALA A 304 -4.08 4.48 13.56
C ALA A 304 -2.79 4.18 12.78
N LEU A 305 -2.20 5.20 12.14
CA LEU A 305 -0.98 5.02 11.35
C LEU A 305 0.27 4.84 12.22
N VAL A 306 0.30 5.49 13.39
CA VAL A 306 1.34 5.21 14.40
C VAL A 306 1.24 3.76 14.88
N ALA A 307 0.03 3.28 15.20
CA ALA A 307 -0.18 1.88 15.58
C ALA A 307 0.28 0.91 14.47
N ASN A 308 -0.18 1.12 13.23
CA ASN A 308 0.24 0.32 12.07
C ASN A 308 1.77 0.22 11.92
N THR A 309 2.45 1.36 12.07
CA THR A 309 3.90 1.46 11.91
C THR A 309 4.62 0.65 12.98
N ASN A 310 4.19 0.78 14.24
CA ASN A 310 4.87 0.19 15.40
C ASN A 310 4.55 -1.28 15.63
N VAL A 311 3.58 -1.88 14.92
CA VAL A 311 3.37 -3.35 14.90
C VAL A 311 4.20 -4.07 13.81
N GLY A 312 4.95 -3.33 12.99
CA GLY A 312 5.94 -3.91 12.06
C GLY A 312 5.37 -4.83 10.97
N GLY A 313 6.21 -5.73 10.46
CA GLY A 313 5.91 -6.62 9.33
C GLY A 313 5.73 -5.87 8.00
N ASP A 314 4.74 -6.26 7.18
CA ASP A 314 4.38 -5.54 5.94
C ASP A 314 3.52 -4.31 6.25
N ASN A 315 4.10 -3.37 6.98
CA ASN A 315 3.43 -2.17 7.47
C ASN A 315 3.32 -1.06 6.43
N CYS A 316 4.14 -1.04 5.38
CA CYS A 316 4.12 0.00 4.35
C CYS A 316 2.86 -0.12 3.49
N HIS A 317 2.63 -1.31 2.92
CA HIS A 317 1.44 -1.54 2.11
C HIS A 317 0.17 -1.51 2.95
N ARG A 318 0.20 -2.08 4.17
CA ARG A 318 -0.91 -1.96 5.12
C ARG A 318 -1.18 -0.52 5.51
N GLY A 319 -0.13 0.28 5.71
CA GLY A 319 -0.20 1.71 6.00
C GLY A 319 -0.79 2.52 4.85
N ALA A 320 -0.39 2.24 3.61
CA ALA A 320 -0.98 2.87 2.43
C ALA A 320 -2.48 2.60 2.32
N VAL A 321 -2.91 1.35 2.49
CA VAL A 321 -4.33 0.97 2.42
C VAL A 321 -5.12 1.54 3.60
N LEU A 322 -4.58 1.46 4.83
CA LEU A 322 -5.19 2.04 6.03
C LEU A 322 -5.35 3.56 5.90
N GLY A 323 -4.31 4.25 5.42
CA GLY A 323 -4.31 5.68 5.16
C GLY A 323 -5.34 6.08 4.11
N ALA A 324 -5.52 5.27 3.04
CA ALA A 324 -6.59 5.49 2.08
C ALA A 324 -7.98 5.42 2.72
N MET A 325 -8.24 4.38 3.53
CA MET A 325 -9.53 4.18 4.19
C MET A 325 -9.86 5.29 5.18
N LEU A 326 -8.91 5.64 6.06
CA LEU A 326 -9.11 6.68 7.07
C LEU A 326 -9.13 8.08 6.45
N GLY A 327 -8.30 8.33 5.44
CA GLY A 327 -8.32 9.57 4.68
C GLY A 327 -9.66 9.78 3.95
N ALA A 328 -10.21 8.72 3.34
CA ALA A 328 -11.57 8.75 2.76
C ALA A 328 -12.64 8.99 3.82
N ALA A 329 -12.49 8.45 5.01
CA ALA A 329 -13.48 8.58 6.09
C ALA A 329 -13.47 9.96 6.75
N LEU A 330 -12.29 10.51 7.02
CA LEU A 330 -12.06 11.67 7.87
C LEU A 330 -11.67 12.95 7.09
N GLY A 331 -11.29 12.81 5.82
CA GLY A 331 -10.89 13.91 4.95
C GLY A 331 -9.48 14.44 5.23
N LEU A 332 -9.01 15.36 4.38
CA LEU A 332 -7.64 15.90 4.45
C LEU A 332 -7.27 16.47 5.82
N ARG A 333 -8.17 17.21 6.45
CA ARG A 333 -7.91 17.92 7.73
C ARG A 333 -7.62 17.01 8.91
N ALA A 334 -7.91 15.71 8.81
CA ALA A 334 -7.56 14.74 9.84
C ALA A 334 -6.09 14.29 9.75
N ILE A 335 -5.43 14.52 8.60
CA ILE A 335 -4.03 14.18 8.40
C ILE A 335 -3.17 15.29 9.02
N PRO A 336 -2.20 14.95 9.87
CA PRO A 336 -1.27 15.96 10.40
C PRO A 336 -0.52 16.69 9.30
N GLU A 337 -0.59 18.03 9.31
CA GLU A 337 0.06 18.88 8.30
C GLU A 337 1.56 18.59 8.18
N ARG A 338 2.22 18.32 9.32
CA ARG A 338 3.66 17.96 9.37
C ARG A 338 3.99 16.69 8.58
N TRP A 339 3.03 15.76 8.42
CA TRP A 339 3.21 14.56 7.62
C TRP A 339 3.01 14.86 6.13
N ILE A 340 2.06 15.72 5.76
CA ILE A 340 1.91 16.16 4.36
C ILE A 340 3.17 16.89 3.91
N GLN A 341 3.60 17.90 4.67
CA GLN A 341 4.80 18.70 4.35
C GLN A 341 6.11 17.90 4.47
N GLY A 342 6.12 16.85 5.30
CA GLY A 342 7.29 16.01 5.52
C GLY A 342 7.56 14.98 4.42
N LEU A 343 6.64 14.79 3.47
CA LEU A 343 6.85 13.90 2.33
C LEU A 343 7.95 14.44 1.43
N GLN A 344 8.91 13.59 1.08
CA GLN A 344 10.09 14.00 0.31
C GLN A 344 9.73 14.53 -1.09
N ALA A 345 8.60 14.09 -1.64
CA ALA A 345 8.07 14.54 -2.92
C ALA A 345 6.85 15.48 -2.80
N HIS A 346 6.64 16.12 -1.63
CA HIS A 346 5.47 16.94 -1.29
C HIS A 346 4.96 17.82 -2.45
N ALA A 347 5.76 18.73 -2.98
CA ALA A 347 5.32 19.69 -4.00
C ALA A 347 4.81 19.01 -5.29
N ALA A 348 5.46 17.92 -5.70
CA ALA A 348 5.05 17.18 -6.88
C ALA A 348 3.81 16.31 -6.60
N LEU A 349 3.69 15.75 -5.39
CA LEU A 349 2.48 15.02 -4.97
C LEU A 349 1.27 15.96 -4.88
N GLU A 350 1.45 17.16 -4.34
CA GLU A 350 0.39 18.17 -4.28
C GLU A 350 -0.14 18.50 -5.67
N ALA A 351 0.74 18.81 -6.63
CA ALA A 351 0.35 19.08 -8.01
C ALA A 351 -0.38 17.88 -8.67
N GLU A 352 0.13 16.67 -8.45
CA GLU A 352 -0.45 15.44 -9.03
C GLU A 352 -1.82 15.11 -8.42
N ILE A 353 -1.97 15.26 -7.10
CA ILE A 353 -3.22 15.00 -6.38
C ILE A 353 -4.27 16.05 -6.77
N GLU A 354 -3.93 17.35 -6.80
CA GLU A 354 -4.91 18.37 -7.19
C GLU A 354 -5.32 18.25 -8.67
N THR A 355 -4.39 17.84 -9.55
CA THR A 355 -4.74 17.51 -10.95
C THR A 355 -5.72 16.33 -11.01
N PHE A 356 -5.48 15.29 -10.21
CA PHE A 356 -6.38 14.13 -10.12
C PHE A 356 -7.76 14.56 -9.60
N ILE A 357 -7.80 15.38 -8.55
CA ILE A 357 -9.04 15.90 -7.97
C ILE A 357 -9.84 16.69 -9.01
N ALA A 358 -9.19 17.59 -9.75
CA ALA A 358 -9.83 18.38 -10.80
C ALA A 358 -10.41 17.50 -11.94
N GLY A 359 -9.75 16.38 -12.25
CA GLY A 359 -10.18 15.46 -13.30
C GLY A 359 -11.23 14.42 -12.86
N PHE A 360 -11.21 13.99 -11.60
CA PHE A 360 -11.92 12.78 -11.15
C PHE A 360 -12.83 12.94 -9.93
N ALA A 361 -12.78 14.06 -9.19
CA ALA A 361 -13.53 14.20 -7.93
C ALA A 361 -14.80 15.07 -8.01
N GLY A 362 -15.24 15.42 -9.22
CA GLY A 362 -16.48 16.16 -9.48
C GLY A 362 -17.54 15.28 -10.17
N THR A 363 -18.82 15.65 -10.03
CA THR A 363 -19.92 15.06 -10.81
C THR A 363 -19.67 15.31 -12.31
N PRO A 364 -19.87 14.32 -13.20
CA PRO A 364 -19.68 14.48 -14.64
C PRO A 364 -20.43 15.68 -15.25
#